data_AF-A0AAJ3H6E2-F1
#
_entry.id   AF-A0AAJ3H6E2-F1
#
_cell.length_a   1.000
_cell.length_b   1.000
_cell.length_c   1.000
_cell.angle_alpha   90.00
_cell.angle_beta   90.00
_cell.angle_gamma   90.00
#
_symmetry.space_group_name_H-M   'P 1'
#
loop_
_entity.id
_entity.type
_entity.pdbx_description
1 polymer ?
#
loop_
_entity_poly.entity_id
_entity_poly.type
_entity_poly.pdbx_seq_one_letter_code
_entity_poly.pdbx_strand_id
1 'polypeptide(L)'
;MRSEKVIAMPSATPAPQKITGVCEAHGQFPQTVNVIFGKVFKTGCPECVRIEKEEAAEQAKIHERYELSVKLGSALIPKRFAGKTLDSYVATTQEQLKALGTCRRYVAEFPQISESGRCLLMLGKPGTGKTHLGSAIANELMRKTSATAVYRTVGSILHDIRSTYGGGTERTEGLILSGLIAPSLLVLDEIGVSKETPSDFELTTLFSIINGRYEQMRPTVIISNLDGKALPSAMGERCVDRLREGGVIVIPFEWESQRGKEGF
;
A
#
# COMPACT_ATOMS: atom_id res chain seq x y z
N MET A 1 -2.75 67.78 -27.64
CA MET A 1 -2.25 66.61 -26.90
C MET A 1 -1.95 67.05 -25.48
N ARG A 2 -2.78 66.63 -24.51
CA ARG A 2 -2.57 66.90 -23.08
C ARG A 2 -1.62 65.84 -22.54
N SER A 3 -0.41 66.24 -22.15
CA SER A 3 0.57 65.33 -21.56
C SER A 3 0.10 64.94 -20.16
N GLU A 4 -0.25 63.66 -19.98
CA GLU A 4 -0.54 63.08 -18.67
C GLU A 4 0.72 63.12 -17.80
N LYS A 5 0.57 63.61 -16.55
CA LYS A 5 1.64 63.55 -15.55
C LYS A 5 1.87 62.10 -15.18
N VAL A 6 2.98 61.54 -15.65
CA VAL A 6 3.53 60.28 -15.13
C VAL A 6 3.91 60.53 -13.67
N ILE A 7 3.08 60.04 -12.75
CA ILE A 7 3.38 60.04 -11.31
C ILE A 7 4.45 58.96 -11.10
N ALA A 8 5.69 59.38 -10.81
CA ALA A 8 6.75 58.47 -10.44
C ALA A 8 6.37 57.73 -9.14
N MET A 9 6.34 56.40 -9.18
CA MET A 9 6.18 55.59 -7.98
C MET A 9 7.44 55.75 -7.10
N PRO A 10 7.31 55.99 -5.79
CA PRO A 10 8.48 56.07 -4.91
C PRO A 10 9.21 54.71 -4.90
N SER A 11 10.45 54.72 -5.38
CA SER A 11 11.26 53.55 -5.71
C SER A 11 12.14 53.05 -4.55
N ALA A 12 11.60 52.96 -3.34
CA ALA A 12 12.29 52.29 -2.26
C ALA A 12 11.31 51.68 -1.25
N THR A 13 11.25 50.34 -1.23
CA THR A 13 10.69 49.62 -0.09
C THR A 13 11.64 49.83 1.09
N PRO A 14 11.18 50.31 2.26
CA PRO A 14 12.05 50.50 3.42
C PRO A 14 12.77 49.21 3.81
N ALA A 15 14.05 49.31 4.19
CA ALA A 15 14.81 48.16 4.66
C ALA A 15 14.15 47.51 5.89
N PRO A 16 14.24 46.18 6.05
CA PRO A 16 13.67 45.47 7.19
C PRO A 16 14.17 46.04 8.51
N GLN A 17 13.26 46.39 9.43
CA GLN A 17 13.61 46.89 10.76
C GLN A 17 13.52 45.76 11.79
N LYS A 18 14.57 45.57 12.59
CA LYS A 18 14.54 44.65 13.73
C LYS A 18 14.10 45.40 14.97
N ILE A 19 13.01 44.95 15.58
CA ILE A 19 12.51 45.45 16.86
C ILE A 19 12.29 44.28 17.82
N THR A 20 12.07 44.58 19.10
CA THR A 20 11.65 43.57 20.07
C THR A 20 10.12 43.42 20.03
N GLY A 21 9.65 42.23 19.67
CA GLY A 21 8.25 41.83 19.82
C GLY A 21 8.00 41.25 21.22
N VAL A 22 6.74 41.19 21.64
CA VAL A 22 6.31 40.58 22.89
C VAL A 22 5.26 39.53 22.58
N CYS A 23 5.50 38.30 23.03
CA CYS A 23 4.57 37.19 23.00
C CYS A 23 4.04 36.98 24.43
N GLU A 24 2.74 36.79 24.57
CA GLU A 24 2.11 36.55 25.88
C GLU A 24 2.60 35.25 26.54
N ALA A 25 2.89 34.22 25.74
CA ALA A 25 3.36 32.93 26.23
C ALA A 25 4.89 32.81 26.35
N HIS A 26 5.65 33.49 25.48
CA HIS A 26 7.10 33.30 25.34
C HIS A 26 7.93 34.55 25.62
N GLY A 27 7.31 35.65 26.05
CA GLY A 27 7.99 36.88 26.42
C GLY A 27 8.57 37.64 25.22
N GLN A 28 9.69 38.33 25.43
CA GLN A 28 10.32 39.19 24.42
C GLN A 28 11.06 38.37 23.36
N PHE A 29 10.89 38.70 22.09
CA PHE A 29 11.57 38.02 20.98
C PHE A 29 12.01 39.00 19.88
N PRO A 30 13.06 38.69 19.11
CA PRO A 30 13.46 39.51 17.98
C PRO A 30 12.43 39.42 16.85
N GLN A 31 11.87 40.55 16.46
CA GLN A 31 10.82 40.67 15.45
C GLN A 31 11.31 41.51 14.27
N THR A 32 11.08 41.04 13.06
CA THR A 32 11.39 41.80 11.84
C THR A 32 10.11 42.46 11.33
N VAL A 33 10.19 43.75 11.03
CA VAL A 33 9.11 44.56 10.49
C VAL A 33 9.47 44.95 9.06
N ASN A 34 8.62 44.54 8.13
CA ASN A 34 8.74 44.89 6.71
C ASN A 34 7.57 45.80 6.32
N VAL A 35 7.85 46.87 5.58
CA VAL A 35 6.80 47.75 5.06
C VAL A 35 6.73 47.58 3.56
N ILE A 36 5.70 46.90 3.07
CA ILE A 36 5.51 46.60 1.65
C ILE A 36 4.24 47.31 1.18
N PHE A 37 4.35 48.18 0.16
CA PHE A 37 3.23 48.99 -0.35
C PHE A 37 2.45 49.75 0.75
N GLY A 38 3.16 50.30 1.74
CA GLY A 38 2.56 51.03 2.86
C GLY A 38 1.89 50.15 3.93
N LYS A 39 1.88 48.82 3.77
CA LYS A 39 1.38 47.87 4.78
C LYS A 39 2.53 47.32 5.61
N VAL A 40 2.33 47.27 6.92
CA VAL A 40 3.31 46.78 7.90
C VAL A 40 3.11 45.27 8.11
N PHE A 41 4.14 44.49 7.85
CA PHE A 41 4.19 43.05 8.10
C PHE A 41 5.19 42.77 9.23
N LYS A 42 4.76 41.99 10.22
CA LYS A 42 5.54 41.63 11.41
C LYS A 42 5.74 40.12 11.43
N THR A 43 6.95 39.64 11.73
CA THR A 43 7.19 38.21 11.94
C THR A 43 6.56 37.75 13.26
N GLY A 44 5.97 36.55 13.28
CA GLY A 44 5.43 35.96 14.51
C GLY A 44 6.52 35.50 15.48
N CYS A 45 6.12 35.15 16.71
CA CYS A 45 7.03 34.58 17.71
C CYS A 45 7.62 33.25 17.21
N PRO A 46 8.96 33.08 17.14
CA PRO A 46 9.58 31.86 16.65
C PRO A 46 9.22 30.60 17.45
N GLU A 47 9.09 30.72 18.78
CA GLU A 47 8.73 29.59 19.65
C GLU A 47 7.27 29.14 19.45
N CYS A 48 6.32 30.08 19.30
CA CYS A 48 4.94 29.73 18.92
C CYS A 48 4.91 28.92 17.63
N VAL A 49 5.63 29.37 16.59
CA VAL A 49 5.68 28.69 15.29
C VAL A 49 6.32 27.30 15.42
N ARG A 50 7.32 27.13 16.29
CA ARG A 50 7.94 25.83 16.55
C ARG A 50 6.95 24.86 17.22
N ILE A 51 6.26 25.31 18.27
CA ILE A 51 5.26 24.51 18.99
C ILE A 51 4.12 24.11 18.05
N GLU A 52 3.56 25.06 17.29
CA GLU A 52 2.50 24.77 16.30
C GLU A 52 2.95 23.71 15.27
N LYS A 53 4.21 23.78 14.81
CA LYS A 53 4.76 22.77 13.90
C LYS A 53 4.94 21.40 14.55
N GLU A 54 5.39 21.36 15.80
CA GLU A 54 5.55 20.10 16.55
C GLU A 54 4.21 19.45 16.84
N GLU A 55 3.22 20.23 17.28
CA GLU A 55 1.84 19.79 17.49
C GLU A 55 1.20 19.31 16.19
N ALA A 56 1.34 20.06 15.09
CA ALA A 56 0.84 19.65 13.79
C ALA A 56 1.51 18.35 13.30
N ALA A 57 2.81 18.19 13.53
CA ALA A 57 3.53 16.96 13.17
C ALA A 57 3.07 15.76 14.01
N GLU A 58 2.81 15.95 15.31
CA GLU A 58 2.30 14.88 16.18
C GLU A 58 0.86 14.50 15.81
N GLN A 59 0.00 15.48 15.57
CA GLN A 59 -1.37 15.24 15.08
C GLN A 59 -1.37 14.50 13.73
N ALA A 60 -0.48 14.87 12.81
CA ALA A 60 -0.31 14.17 11.54
C ALA A 60 0.09 12.69 11.74
N LYS A 61 1.02 12.40 12.66
CA LYS A 61 1.40 11.01 13.00
C LYS A 61 0.25 10.21 13.62
N ILE A 62 -0.54 10.82 14.50
CA ILE A 62 -1.70 10.18 15.12
C ILE A 62 -2.74 9.84 14.05
N HIS A 63 -3.02 10.79 13.15
CA HIS A 63 -3.95 10.59 12.04
C HIS A 63 -3.47 9.49 11.10
N GLU A 64 -2.20 9.52 10.68
CA GLU A 64 -1.59 8.48 9.85
C GLU A 64 -1.67 7.09 10.50
N ARG A 65 -1.39 7.00 11.80
CA ARG A 65 -1.51 5.76 12.57
C ARG A 65 -2.95 5.24 12.61
N TYR A 66 -3.93 6.13 12.79
CA TYR A 66 -5.33 5.77 12.80
C TYR A 66 -5.77 5.24 11.43
N GLU A 67 -5.48 5.97 10.34
CA GLU A 67 -5.79 5.52 8.98
C GLU A 67 -5.16 4.16 8.66
N LEU A 68 -3.89 3.99 9.03
CA LEU A 68 -3.19 2.71 8.85
C LEU A 68 -3.86 1.58 9.65
N SER A 69 -4.30 1.85 10.89
CA SER A 69 -5.00 0.86 11.71
C SER A 69 -6.33 0.41 11.09
N VAL A 70 -7.07 1.34 10.48
CA VAL A 70 -8.32 1.06 9.75
C VAL A 70 -8.04 0.24 8.49
N LYS A 71 -7.01 0.62 7.73
CA LYS A 71 -6.57 -0.15 6.55
C LYS A 71 -6.12 -1.57 6.93
N LEU A 72 -5.31 -1.72 7.98
CA LEU A 72 -4.84 -3.03 8.46
C LEU A 72 -5.98 -3.91 9.00
N GLY A 73 -6.94 -3.32 9.72
CA GLY A 73 -8.12 -4.03 10.22
C GLY A 73 -9.00 -4.58 9.11
N SER A 74 -9.09 -3.86 7.98
CA SER A 74 -9.83 -4.32 6.78
C SER A 74 -9.03 -5.23 5.86
N ALA A 75 -7.70 -5.23 5.95
CA ALA A 75 -6.81 -6.00 5.09
C ALA A 75 -6.85 -7.53 5.31
N LEU A 76 -7.46 -8.00 6.41
CA LEU A 76 -7.52 -9.41 6.78
C LEU A 76 -6.16 -10.12 6.80
N ILE A 77 -5.06 -9.36 6.94
CA ILE A 77 -3.70 -9.90 7.03
C ILE A 77 -3.58 -10.66 8.36
N PRO A 78 -3.19 -11.95 8.36
CA PRO A 78 -2.99 -12.71 9.58
C PRO A 78 -2.02 -12.00 10.52
N LYS A 79 -2.29 -12.01 11.84
CA LYS A 79 -1.47 -11.31 12.86
C LYS A 79 0.03 -11.62 12.73
N ARG A 80 0.39 -12.86 12.36
CA ARG A 80 1.78 -13.29 12.13
C ARG A 80 2.49 -12.52 11.02
N PHE A 81 1.75 -11.95 10.08
CA PHE A 81 2.27 -11.24 8.91
C PHE A 81 2.01 -9.72 8.94
N ALA A 82 1.24 -9.22 9.91
CA ALA A 82 0.93 -7.79 10.03
C ALA A 82 2.18 -6.90 10.21
N GLY A 83 3.22 -7.41 10.90
CA GLY A 83 4.48 -6.68 11.11
C GLY A 83 5.53 -6.88 10.00
N LYS A 84 5.23 -7.65 8.95
CA LYS A 84 6.23 -7.97 7.91
C LYS A 84 6.37 -6.81 6.94
N THR A 85 7.61 -6.37 6.72
CA THR A 85 7.99 -5.30 5.79
C THR A 85 9.03 -5.80 4.79
N LEU A 86 9.24 -5.09 3.68
CA LEU A 86 10.29 -5.43 2.73
C LEU A 86 11.68 -5.23 3.35
N ASP A 87 11.82 -4.31 4.30
CA ASP A 87 13.08 -4.08 5.04
C ASP A 87 13.38 -5.20 6.05
N SER A 88 12.35 -5.85 6.60
CA SER A 88 12.51 -6.99 7.52
C SER A 88 12.81 -8.32 6.82
N TYR A 89 12.80 -8.36 5.48
CA TYR A 89 13.11 -9.57 4.71
C TYR A 89 14.63 -9.74 4.59
N VAL A 90 15.15 -10.83 5.14
CA VAL A 90 16.58 -11.15 5.08
C VAL A 90 16.87 -11.87 3.76
N ALA A 91 17.58 -11.17 2.86
CA ALA A 91 18.07 -11.73 1.61
C ALA A 91 19.56 -12.04 1.74
N THR A 92 19.93 -13.31 1.60
CA THR A 92 21.32 -13.81 1.69
C THR A 92 21.88 -14.26 0.34
N THR A 93 21.04 -14.44 -0.68
CA THR A 93 21.46 -14.84 -2.04
C THR A 93 21.10 -13.79 -3.08
N GLN A 94 21.75 -13.86 -4.25
CA GLN A 94 21.50 -12.93 -5.34
C GLN A 94 20.06 -13.02 -5.88
N GLU A 95 19.49 -14.23 -5.90
CA GLU A 95 18.11 -14.48 -6.31
C GLU A 95 17.12 -13.85 -5.32
N GLN A 96 17.39 -13.96 -4.02
CA GLN A 96 16.59 -13.33 -2.97
C GLN A 96 16.66 -11.80 -3.04
N LEU A 97 17.84 -11.24 -3.30
CA LEU A 97 18.03 -9.80 -3.51
C LEU A 97 17.27 -9.32 -4.75
N LYS A 98 17.29 -10.10 -5.85
CA LYS A 98 16.53 -9.80 -7.06
C LYS A 98 15.02 -9.84 -6.79
N ALA A 99 14.52 -10.87 -6.11
CA ALA A 99 13.11 -10.97 -5.72
C ALA A 99 12.67 -9.79 -4.85
N LEU A 100 13.46 -9.44 -3.83
CA LEU A 100 13.22 -8.28 -2.97
C LEU A 100 13.22 -6.97 -3.79
N GLY A 101 14.19 -6.80 -4.70
CA GLY A 101 14.28 -5.65 -5.59
C GLY A 101 13.06 -5.50 -6.50
N THR A 102 12.55 -6.62 -7.06
CA THR A 102 11.31 -6.62 -7.84
C THR A 102 10.10 -6.24 -6.98
N CYS A 103 10.01 -6.74 -5.74
CA CYS A 103 8.93 -6.36 -4.82
C CYS A 103 8.97 -4.87 -4.46
N ARG A 104 10.16 -4.31 -4.19
CA ARG A 104 10.34 -2.87 -3.93
C ARG A 104 9.90 -2.03 -5.12
N ARG A 105 10.30 -2.44 -6.33
CA ARG A 105 9.90 -1.78 -7.57
C ARG A 105 8.39 -1.84 -7.78
N TYR A 106 7.78 -3.00 -7.55
CA TYR A 106 6.33 -3.19 -7.64
C TYR A 106 5.55 -2.24 -6.72
N VAL A 107 6.04 -2.01 -5.51
CA VAL A 107 5.44 -1.03 -4.58
C VAL A 107 5.67 0.41 -5.05
N ALA A 108 6.87 0.73 -5.53
CA ALA A 108 7.22 2.08 -5.99
C ALA A 108 6.45 2.50 -7.26
N GLU A 109 6.22 1.56 -8.16
CA GLU A 109 5.51 1.75 -9.44
C GLU A 109 4.01 1.36 -9.33
N PHE A 110 3.49 1.24 -8.11
CA PHE A 110 2.13 0.77 -7.89
C PHE A 110 1.04 1.64 -8.57
N PRO A 111 1.15 2.97 -8.66
CA PRO A 111 0.20 3.77 -9.42
C PRO A 111 0.03 3.30 -10.86
N GLN A 112 1.16 3.08 -11.57
CA GLN A 112 1.16 2.61 -12.95
C GLN A 112 0.71 1.14 -13.06
N ILE A 113 1.07 0.31 -12.08
CA ILE A 113 0.61 -1.08 -11.99
C ILE A 113 -0.91 -1.13 -11.77
N SER A 114 -1.46 -0.25 -10.95
CA SER A 114 -2.89 -0.17 -10.68
C SER A 114 -3.68 0.36 -11.88
N GLU A 115 -3.10 1.23 -12.70
CA GLU A 115 -3.73 1.67 -13.95
C GLU A 115 -3.76 0.57 -15.02
N SER A 116 -2.68 -0.23 -15.08
CA SER A 116 -2.53 -1.33 -16.06
C SER A 116 -3.08 -2.68 -15.58
N GLY A 117 -3.51 -2.81 -14.32
CA GLY A 117 -3.97 -4.07 -13.74
C GLY A 117 -2.88 -5.15 -13.64
N ARG A 118 -1.60 -4.76 -13.72
CA ARG A 118 -0.48 -5.69 -13.88
C ARG A 118 -0.30 -6.60 -12.65
N CYS A 119 -0.47 -7.90 -12.84
CA CYS A 119 -0.40 -8.88 -11.75
C CYS A 119 1.04 -9.36 -11.46
N LEU A 120 1.24 -9.88 -10.24
CA LEU A 120 2.51 -10.43 -9.77
C LEU A 120 2.34 -11.87 -9.29
N LEU A 121 3.15 -12.79 -9.81
CA LEU A 121 3.13 -14.21 -9.47
C LEU A 121 4.42 -14.57 -8.72
N MET A 122 4.28 -15.01 -7.47
CA MET A 122 5.34 -15.57 -6.65
C MET A 122 5.17 -17.09 -6.62
N LEU A 123 6.02 -17.81 -7.34
CA LEU A 123 5.88 -19.25 -7.59
C LEU A 123 7.12 -20.00 -7.12
N GLY A 124 6.97 -21.18 -6.54
CA GLY A 124 8.10 -22.06 -6.20
C GLY A 124 8.03 -22.66 -4.81
N LYS A 125 9.13 -23.23 -4.31
CA LYS A 125 9.15 -24.13 -3.15
C LYS A 125 8.58 -23.49 -1.86
N PRO A 126 7.97 -24.27 -0.95
CA PRO A 126 7.54 -23.77 0.36
C PRO A 126 8.74 -23.32 1.21
N GLY A 127 8.50 -22.39 2.13
CA GLY A 127 9.54 -21.92 3.07
C GLY A 127 10.55 -20.92 2.48
N THR A 128 10.35 -20.46 1.25
CA THR A 128 11.24 -19.53 0.53
C THR A 128 10.94 -18.04 0.78
N GLY A 129 9.91 -17.71 1.55
CA GLY A 129 9.60 -16.32 1.93
C GLY A 129 8.54 -15.61 1.08
N LYS A 130 7.85 -16.31 0.16
CA LYS A 130 6.77 -15.73 -0.67
C LYS A 130 5.69 -15.02 0.15
N THR A 131 5.14 -15.70 1.17
CA THR A 131 4.12 -15.13 2.06
C THR A 131 4.64 -13.88 2.80
N HIS A 132 5.90 -13.88 3.23
CA HIS A 132 6.51 -12.69 3.83
C HIS A 132 6.50 -11.53 2.84
N LEU A 133 7.04 -11.73 1.64
CA LEU A 133 7.13 -10.68 0.63
C LEU A 133 5.75 -10.20 0.16
N GLY A 134 4.79 -11.10 -0.05
CA GLY A 134 3.41 -10.74 -0.41
C GLY A 134 2.71 -9.92 0.66
N SER A 135 2.78 -10.34 1.93
CA SER A 135 2.24 -9.53 3.04
C SER A 135 2.99 -8.20 3.20
N ALA A 136 4.31 -8.20 2.98
CA ALA A 136 5.11 -6.99 3.03
C ALA A 136 4.73 -5.97 1.96
N ILE A 137 4.44 -6.41 0.72
CA ILE A 137 3.91 -5.54 -0.35
C ILE A 137 2.58 -4.91 0.09
N ALA A 138 1.62 -5.71 0.56
CA ALA A 138 0.33 -5.20 1.02
C ALA A 138 0.48 -4.17 2.14
N ASN A 139 1.28 -4.51 3.14
CA ASN A 139 1.59 -3.63 4.27
C ASN A 139 2.25 -2.32 3.84
N GLU A 140 3.19 -2.39 2.90
CA GLU A 140 3.94 -1.20 2.46
C GLU A 140 3.09 -0.28 1.60
N LEU A 141 2.20 -0.84 0.76
CA LEU A 141 1.23 -0.04 0.00
C LEU A 141 0.27 0.70 0.91
N MET A 142 -0.29 0.03 1.91
CA MET A 142 -1.22 0.67 2.85
C MET A 142 -0.56 1.77 3.69
N ARG A 143 0.75 1.64 3.97
CA ARG A 143 1.55 2.67 4.66
C ARG A 143 1.92 3.84 3.76
N LYS A 144 2.41 3.58 2.55
CA LYS A 144 3.00 4.60 1.68
C LYS A 144 2.00 5.30 0.77
N THR A 145 0.79 4.76 0.63
CA THR A 145 -0.20 5.23 -0.33
C THR A 145 -1.62 5.22 0.26
N SER A 146 -2.57 5.83 -0.46
CA SER A 146 -4.00 5.73 -0.18
C SER A 146 -4.60 4.38 -0.60
N ALA A 147 -3.83 3.49 -1.23
CA ALA A 147 -4.31 2.19 -1.70
C ALA A 147 -4.73 1.28 -0.54
N THR A 148 -5.77 0.49 -0.79
CA THR A 148 -6.19 -0.61 0.10
C THR A 148 -5.60 -1.92 -0.39
N ALA A 149 -5.21 -2.78 0.54
CA ALA A 149 -4.72 -4.12 0.22
C ALA A 149 -5.42 -5.14 1.11
N VAL A 150 -5.77 -6.28 0.54
CA VAL A 150 -6.32 -7.43 1.27
C VAL A 150 -5.42 -8.64 1.06
N TYR A 151 -5.17 -9.41 2.12
CA TYR A 151 -4.50 -10.70 2.04
C TYR A 151 -5.47 -11.80 2.45
N ARG A 152 -5.55 -12.87 1.66
CA ARG A 152 -6.35 -14.06 1.98
C ARG A 152 -5.72 -15.31 1.41
N THR A 153 -5.91 -16.44 2.10
CA THR A 153 -5.63 -17.76 1.51
C THR A 153 -6.88 -18.26 0.79
N VAL A 154 -6.72 -19.03 -0.28
CA VAL A 154 -7.85 -19.66 -1.00
C VAL A 154 -8.74 -20.46 -0.04
N GLY A 155 -8.12 -21.29 0.81
CA GLY A 155 -8.85 -22.11 1.78
C GLY A 155 -9.74 -21.28 2.72
N SER A 156 -9.26 -20.12 3.18
CA SER A 156 -10.04 -19.22 4.04
C SER A 156 -11.24 -18.63 3.29
N ILE A 157 -11.09 -18.27 2.02
CA ILE A 157 -12.17 -17.69 1.21
C ILE A 157 -13.27 -18.73 1.01
N LEU A 158 -12.89 -19.94 0.62
CA LEU A 158 -13.84 -21.04 0.42
C LEU A 158 -14.59 -21.40 1.71
N HIS A 159 -13.91 -21.34 2.86
CA HIS A 159 -14.54 -21.55 4.16
C HIS A 159 -15.56 -20.46 4.49
N ASP A 160 -15.20 -19.19 4.32
CA ASP A 160 -16.11 -18.07 4.58
C ASP A 160 -17.35 -18.13 3.70
N ILE A 161 -17.19 -18.40 2.40
CA ILE A 161 -18.32 -18.51 1.46
C ILE A 161 -19.24 -19.66 1.87
N ARG A 162 -18.69 -20.86 2.13
CA ARG A 162 -19.49 -22.01 2.58
C ARG A 162 -20.26 -21.73 3.87
N SER A 163 -19.69 -20.92 4.77
CA SER A 163 -20.35 -20.57 6.03
C SER A 163 -21.59 -19.70 5.83
N THR A 164 -21.72 -19.02 4.68
CA THR A 164 -22.93 -18.22 4.36
C THR A 164 -24.14 -19.06 3.99
N TYR A 165 -23.96 -20.34 3.62
CA TYR A 165 -25.06 -21.24 3.22
C TYR A 165 -25.83 -21.83 4.41
N GLY A 166 -25.33 -21.69 5.64
CA GLY A 166 -25.96 -22.22 6.85
C GLY A 166 -27.16 -21.43 7.38
N GLY A 167 -27.46 -20.26 6.81
CA GLY A 167 -28.49 -19.34 7.29
C GLY A 167 -28.08 -18.59 8.58
N GLY A 168 -28.59 -17.36 8.77
CA GLY A 168 -28.39 -16.59 10.01
C GLY A 168 -27.13 -15.73 10.09
N THR A 169 -26.36 -15.57 9.00
CA THR A 169 -25.21 -14.66 8.95
C THR A 169 -25.56 -13.37 8.21
N GLU A 170 -25.22 -12.19 8.77
CA GLU A 170 -25.33 -10.91 8.06
C GLU A 170 -24.39 -10.81 6.83
N ARG A 171 -23.33 -11.62 6.81
CA ARG A 171 -22.40 -11.72 5.68
C ARG A 171 -22.95 -12.65 4.60
N THR A 172 -23.07 -12.14 3.38
CA THR A 172 -23.45 -12.88 2.18
C THR A 172 -22.21 -13.19 1.33
N GLU A 173 -22.31 -14.20 0.46
CA GLU A 173 -21.28 -14.52 -0.53
C GLU A 173 -20.91 -13.29 -1.39
N GLY A 174 -21.91 -12.52 -1.83
CA GLY A 174 -21.67 -11.30 -2.60
C GLY A 174 -20.85 -10.25 -1.86
N LEU A 175 -21.08 -10.07 -0.55
CA LEU A 175 -20.28 -9.16 0.28
C LEU A 175 -18.84 -9.63 0.42
N ILE A 176 -18.61 -10.94 0.57
CA ILE A 176 -17.27 -11.53 0.62
C ILE A 176 -16.54 -11.28 -0.70
N LEU A 177 -17.17 -11.62 -1.83
CA LEU A 177 -16.58 -11.41 -3.17
C LEU A 177 -16.28 -9.93 -3.43
N SER A 178 -17.19 -9.03 -3.07
CA SER A 178 -17.00 -7.59 -3.20
C SER A 178 -15.80 -7.10 -2.39
N GLY A 179 -15.61 -7.61 -1.17
CA GLY A 179 -14.45 -7.33 -0.32
C GLY A 179 -13.13 -7.86 -0.86
N LEU A 180 -13.15 -8.82 -1.79
CA LEU A 180 -11.96 -9.36 -2.48
C LEU A 180 -11.69 -8.66 -3.82
N ILE A 181 -12.73 -8.14 -4.46
CA ILE A 181 -12.63 -7.47 -5.77
C ILE A 181 -12.29 -5.99 -5.63
N ALA A 182 -12.96 -5.27 -4.73
CA ALA A 182 -12.85 -3.82 -4.59
C ALA A 182 -11.45 -3.29 -4.19
N PRO A 183 -10.66 -3.98 -3.34
CA PRO A 183 -9.37 -3.44 -2.89
C PRO A 183 -8.39 -3.20 -4.04
N SER A 184 -7.57 -2.15 -3.90
CA SER A 184 -6.54 -1.81 -4.91
C SER A 184 -5.58 -2.96 -5.16
N LEU A 185 -5.21 -3.71 -4.12
CA LEU A 185 -4.43 -4.95 -4.23
C LEU A 185 -5.11 -6.10 -3.50
N LEU A 186 -5.13 -7.28 -4.11
CA LEU A 186 -5.40 -8.55 -3.44
C LEU A 186 -4.14 -9.40 -3.47
N VAL A 187 -3.74 -9.91 -2.30
CA VAL A 187 -2.74 -10.98 -2.17
C VAL A 187 -3.49 -12.27 -1.91
N LEU A 188 -3.43 -13.17 -2.88
CA LEU A 188 -4.06 -14.49 -2.83
C LEU A 188 -2.98 -15.55 -2.63
N ASP A 189 -3.00 -16.17 -1.44
CA ASP A 189 -2.01 -17.17 -1.05
C ASP A 189 -2.58 -18.60 -1.06
N GLU A 190 -1.68 -19.57 -1.06
CA GLU A 190 -1.96 -21.00 -1.01
C GLU A 190 -2.75 -21.54 -2.20
N ILE A 191 -2.60 -20.95 -3.38
CA ILE A 191 -3.20 -21.51 -4.60
C ILE A 191 -2.55 -22.86 -4.91
N GLY A 192 -3.37 -23.89 -5.13
CA GLY A 192 -2.93 -25.24 -5.46
C GLY A 192 -2.32 -26.00 -4.27
N VAL A 193 -2.57 -25.56 -3.04
CA VAL A 193 -2.22 -26.31 -1.82
C VAL A 193 -3.32 -27.33 -1.48
N SER A 194 -4.55 -27.11 -1.96
CA SER A 194 -5.75 -27.93 -1.75
C SER A 194 -5.84 -29.08 -2.77
N LYS A 195 -5.73 -30.33 -2.30
CA LYS A 195 -5.91 -31.59 -3.07
C LYS A 195 -5.03 -31.68 -4.35
N GLU A 196 -4.90 -32.88 -4.94
CA GLU A 196 -4.20 -33.02 -6.23
C GLU A 196 -4.99 -32.34 -7.37
N THR A 197 -6.31 -32.21 -7.22
CA THR A 197 -7.21 -31.53 -8.15
C THR A 197 -8.13 -30.54 -7.41
N PRO A 198 -8.26 -29.29 -7.90
CA PRO A 198 -9.17 -28.32 -7.31
C PRO A 198 -10.63 -28.72 -7.56
N SER A 199 -11.50 -28.38 -6.63
CA SER A 199 -12.95 -28.62 -6.80
C SER A 199 -13.59 -27.62 -7.77
N ASP A 200 -14.72 -27.97 -8.39
CA ASP A 200 -15.48 -27.05 -9.25
C ASP A 200 -15.86 -25.75 -8.52
N PHE A 201 -16.22 -25.87 -7.24
CA PHE A 201 -16.50 -24.73 -6.38
C PHE A 201 -15.29 -23.82 -6.19
N GLU A 202 -14.10 -24.39 -6.00
CA GLU A 202 -12.84 -23.65 -5.89
C GLU A 202 -12.49 -22.94 -7.19
N LEU A 203 -12.55 -23.64 -8.34
CA LEU A 203 -12.30 -23.05 -9.65
C LEU A 203 -13.29 -21.94 -9.98
N THR A 204 -14.58 -22.14 -9.69
CA THR A 204 -15.62 -21.12 -9.92
C THR A 204 -15.41 -19.90 -9.02
N THR A 205 -15.07 -20.11 -7.75
CA THR A 205 -14.78 -19.01 -6.82
C THR A 205 -13.56 -18.20 -7.26
N LEU A 206 -12.46 -18.88 -7.62
CA LEU A 206 -11.26 -18.23 -8.13
C LEU A 206 -11.55 -17.45 -9.41
N PHE A 207 -12.32 -18.04 -10.33
CA PHE A 207 -12.73 -17.37 -11.55
C PHE A 207 -13.52 -16.10 -11.28
N SER A 208 -14.52 -16.15 -10.39
CA SER A 208 -15.31 -14.96 -10.01
C SER A 208 -14.45 -13.83 -9.46
N ILE A 209 -13.48 -14.15 -8.59
CA ILE A 209 -12.56 -13.17 -8.01
C ILE A 209 -11.63 -12.59 -9.07
N ILE A 210 -10.95 -13.44 -9.84
CA ILE A 210 -9.96 -13.01 -10.83
C ILE A 210 -10.64 -12.24 -11.97
N ASN A 211 -11.80 -12.70 -12.43
CA ASN A 211 -12.57 -12.00 -13.47
C ASN A 211 -13.05 -10.63 -13.01
N GLY A 212 -13.67 -10.54 -11.83
CA GLY A 212 -14.15 -9.24 -11.32
C GLY A 212 -13.02 -8.24 -11.07
N ARG A 213 -11.84 -8.72 -10.65
CA ARG A 213 -10.64 -7.86 -10.51
C ARG A 213 -10.09 -7.44 -11.87
N TYR A 214 -10.03 -8.35 -12.83
CA TYR A 214 -9.61 -8.08 -14.20
C TYR A 214 -10.50 -7.01 -14.85
N GLU A 215 -11.83 -7.13 -14.75
CA GLU A 215 -12.80 -6.16 -15.29
C GLU A 215 -12.64 -4.76 -14.68
N GLN A 216 -12.09 -4.67 -13.47
CA GLN A 216 -11.85 -3.41 -12.76
C GLN A 216 -10.39 -2.95 -12.81
N MET A 217 -9.54 -3.59 -13.63
CA MET A 217 -8.10 -3.32 -13.73
C MET A 217 -7.39 -3.39 -12.36
N ARG A 218 -7.85 -4.24 -11.45
CA ARG A 218 -7.32 -4.38 -10.09
C ARG A 218 -6.22 -5.44 -10.04
N PRO A 219 -4.95 -5.06 -9.78
CA PRO A 219 -3.84 -6.01 -9.78
C PRO A 219 -3.94 -7.03 -8.64
N THR A 220 -3.44 -8.25 -8.88
CA THR A 220 -3.45 -9.35 -7.91
C THR A 220 -2.05 -9.93 -7.75
N VAL A 221 -1.63 -10.12 -6.50
CA VAL A 221 -0.43 -10.89 -6.15
C VAL A 221 -0.85 -12.33 -5.88
N ILE A 222 -0.34 -13.26 -6.68
CA ILE A 222 -0.58 -14.69 -6.54
C ILE A 222 0.62 -15.34 -5.86
N ILE A 223 0.37 -16.12 -4.81
CA ILE A 223 1.39 -16.93 -4.15
C ILE A 223 0.99 -18.40 -4.27
N SER A 224 1.89 -19.19 -4.85
CA SER A 224 1.69 -20.64 -5.00
C SER A 224 2.98 -21.41 -4.78
N ASN A 225 2.84 -22.64 -4.29
CA ASN A 225 3.96 -23.59 -4.22
C ASN A 225 4.20 -24.33 -5.54
N LEU A 226 3.31 -24.14 -6.52
CA LEU A 226 3.41 -24.71 -7.85
C LEU A 226 4.40 -23.92 -8.71
N ASP A 227 4.90 -24.56 -9.75
CA ASP A 227 5.60 -23.88 -10.84
C ASP A 227 4.60 -23.21 -11.81
N GLY A 228 5.13 -22.44 -12.77
CA GLY A 228 4.29 -21.74 -13.74
C GLY A 228 3.52 -22.65 -14.70
N LYS A 229 3.92 -23.92 -14.84
CA LYS A 229 3.28 -24.90 -15.74
C LYS A 229 2.10 -25.60 -15.08
N ALA A 230 2.16 -25.83 -13.77
CA ALA A 230 1.10 -26.44 -12.98
C ALA A 230 0.02 -25.43 -12.53
N LEU A 231 0.31 -24.13 -12.59
CA LEU A 231 -0.64 -23.09 -12.19
C LEU A 231 -2.00 -23.13 -12.92
N PRO A 232 -2.08 -23.32 -14.26
CA PRO A 232 -3.35 -23.42 -14.97
C PRO A 232 -4.24 -24.56 -14.47
N SER A 233 -3.66 -25.70 -14.11
CA SER A 233 -4.40 -26.84 -13.56
C SER A 233 -5.00 -26.56 -12.18
N ALA A 234 -4.39 -25.65 -11.41
CA ALA A 234 -4.84 -25.32 -10.05
C ALA A 234 -5.88 -24.20 -9.98
N MET A 235 -5.85 -23.24 -10.91
CA MET A 235 -6.79 -22.10 -10.91
C MET A 235 -7.69 -21.99 -12.14
N GLY A 236 -7.48 -22.86 -13.13
CA GLY A 236 -8.15 -22.80 -14.44
C GLY A 236 -7.41 -21.92 -15.45
N GLU A 237 -7.37 -22.36 -16.70
CA GLU A 237 -6.66 -21.67 -17.80
C GLU A 237 -7.14 -20.22 -17.97
N ARG A 238 -8.45 -20.02 -17.91
CA ARG A 238 -9.10 -18.71 -18.03
C ARG A 238 -8.64 -17.68 -16.99
N CYS A 239 -8.28 -18.13 -15.78
CA CYS A 239 -7.74 -17.27 -14.73
C CYS A 239 -6.30 -16.87 -15.07
N VAL A 240 -5.49 -17.82 -15.52
CA VAL A 240 -4.10 -17.57 -15.91
C VAL A 240 -4.02 -16.62 -17.10
N ASP A 241 -4.90 -16.75 -18.09
CA ASP A 241 -4.94 -15.85 -19.24
C ASP A 241 -5.24 -14.41 -18.83
N ARG A 242 -6.24 -14.19 -17.97
CA ARG A 242 -6.58 -12.86 -17.42
C ARG A 242 -5.42 -12.24 -16.64
N LEU A 243 -4.69 -13.05 -15.87
CA LEU A 243 -3.52 -12.59 -15.14
C LEU A 243 -2.38 -12.16 -16.07
N ARG A 244 -2.27 -12.78 -17.26
CA ARG A 244 -1.19 -12.55 -18.23
C ARG A 244 -1.42 -11.35 -19.14
N GLU A 245 -2.67 -11.01 -19.43
CA GLU A 245 -3.04 -10.00 -20.43
C GLU A 245 -2.47 -8.61 -20.12
N GLY A 246 -2.41 -8.21 -18.84
CA GLY A 246 -1.77 -6.96 -18.41
C GLY A 246 -0.23 -6.99 -18.30
N GLY A 247 0.42 -8.04 -18.82
CA GLY A 247 1.88 -8.19 -18.79
C GLY A 247 2.43 -8.70 -17.46
N VAL A 248 2.01 -9.88 -17.01
CA VAL A 248 2.36 -10.46 -15.70
C VAL A 248 3.85 -10.39 -15.31
N ILE A 249 4.12 -10.09 -14.04
CA ILE A 249 5.46 -10.20 -13.45
C ILE A 249 5.55 -11.56 -12.76
N VAL A 250 6.56 -12.35 -13.06
CA VAL A 250 6.77 -13.66 -12.44
C VAL A 250 8.10 -13.66 -11.68
N ILE A 251 8.06 -14.03 -10.40
CA ILE A 251 9.24 -14.22 -9.56
C ILE A 251 9.29 -15.70 -9.16
N PRO A 252 10.30 -16.46 -9.63
CA PRO A 252 10.53 -17.83 -9.18
C PRO A 252 11.25 -17.84 -7.82
N PHE A 253 10.81 -18.74 -6.94
CA PHE A 253 11.31 -18.96 -5.59
C PHE A 253 11.85 -20.40 -5.48
N GLU A 254 13.06 -20.63 -5.97
CA GLU A 254 13.63 -21.97 -6.12
C GLU A 254 14.72 -22.32 -5.08
N TRP A 255 15.04 -21.38 -4.20
CA TRP A 255 16.05 -21.53 -3.16
C TRP A 255 15.59 -22.40 -1.98
N GLU A 256 16.53 -22.70 -1.08
CA GLU A 256 16.27 -23.52 0.11
C GLU A 256 15.30 -22.86 1.08
N SER A 257 14.51 -23.70 1.76
CA SER A 257 13.62 -23.25 2.83
C SER A 257 14.41 -22.54 3.93
N GLN A 258 13.90 -21.40 4.37
CA GLN A 258 14.40 -20.65 5.52
C GLN A 258 13.61 -20.94 6.80
N ARG A 259 12.56 -21.76 6.74
CA ARG A 259 11.81 -22.21 7.92
C ARG A 259 12.68 -23.16 8.76
N GLY A 260 12.71 -22.97 10.07
CA GLY A 260 13.45 -23.83 11.01
C GLY A 260 14.95 -23.53 11.14
N LYS A 261 15.44 -22.41 10.59
CA LYS A 261 16.82 -21.95 10.81
C LYS A 261 16.99 -21.12 12.09
N GLU A 262 15.89 -20.67 12.69
CA GLU A 262 15.85 -20.23 14.08
C GLU A 262 15.76 -21.53 14.92
N GLY A 263 16.83 -21.86 15.65
CA GLY A 263 17.00 -23.14 16.32
C GLY A 263 15.81 -23.55 17.21
N PHE A 264 15.57 -24.86 17.31
CA PHE A 264 14.68 -25.45 18.31
C PHE A 264 15.28 -25.34 19.72
#